data_AF-A0A1Y5MVF0-F1
#
_entry.id   AF-A0A1Y5MVF0-F1
#
_cell.length_a   1.000
_cell.length_b   1.000
_cell.length_c   1.000
_cell.angle_alpha   90.00
_cell.angle_beta   90.00
_cell.angle_gamma   90.00
#
_symmetry.space_group_name_H-M   'P 1'
#
loop_
_entity.id
_entity.type
_entity.pdbx_description
1 polymer ?
#
loop_
_entity_poly.entity_id
_entity_poly.type
_entity_poly.pdbx_seq_one_letter_code
_entity_poly.pdbx_strand_id
1 'polypeptide(L)'
;MAWGKKVSLEFKEKVIEICINLKINPDFLMSCMAFETGETFSASIKNPVASAIGLIQFLEITAASLGTTTLKLANMSEVEQLEYVEKYFMPYAGKIETIEDIYMAIIYPKAIGKSNDYVLFSSSSSSYIANKGLDKNMDGSITKEEAAAKVKEKLEKGLKKGYKG
;
A
#
# COMPACT_ATOMS: atom_id res chain seq x y z
N MET A 1 -3.32 -16.25 4.83
CA MET A 1 -3.00 -14.93 4.26
C MET A 1 -1.71 -14.41 4.88
N ALA A 2 -0.89 -13.68 4.13
CA ALA A 2 0.25 -12.93 4.66
C ALA A 2 -0.24 -11.99 5.78
N TRP A 3 0.48 -11.95 6.90
CA TRP A 3 0.14 -11.14 8.07
C TRP A 3 -1.22 -11.45 8.75
N GLY A 4 -1.90 -12.54 8.38
CA GLY A 4 -3.21 -12.87 8.92
C GLY A 4 -3.26 -13.12 10.45
N LYS A 5 -2.11 -13.35 11.10
CA LYS A 5 -2.03 -13.43 12.57
C LYS A 5 -1.99 -12.08 13.28
N LYS A 6 -1.82 -10.98 12.55
CA LYS A 6 -1.76 -9.62 13.10
C LYS A 6 -3.11 -8.91 13.18
N VAL A 7 -4.14 -9.49 12.58
CA VAL A 7 -5.44 -8.87 12.40
C VAL A 7 -6.56 -9.80 12.87
N SER A 8 -7.74 -9.25 13.11
CA SER A 8 -8.93 -10.03 13.51
C SER A 8 -9.41 -10.95 12.37
N LEU A 9 -10.28 -11.91 12.71
CA LEU A 9 -10.95 -12.73 11.70
C LEU A 9 -11.78 -11.86 10.73
N GLU A 10 -12.55 -10.93 11.28
CA GLU A 10 -13.40 -9.99 10.52
C GLU A 10 -12.58 -9.16 9.52
N PHE A 11 -11.41 -8.65 9.93
CA PHE A 11 -10.51 -7.93 9.03
C PHE A 11 -10.05 -8.81 7.87
N LYS A 12 -9.69 -10.08 8.13
CA LYS A 12 -9.28 -11.02 7.08
C LYS A 12 -10.40 -11.30 6.10
N GLU A 13 -11.60 -11.56 6.61
CA GLU A 13 -12.79 -11.83 5.79
C GLU A 13 -13.09 -10.63 4.89
N LYS A 14 -13.03 -9.42 5.46
CA LYS A 14 -13.23 -8.20 4.69
C LYS A 14 -12.16 -7.99 3.61
N VAL A 15 -10.89 -8.24 3.91
CA VAL A 15 -9.82 -8.19 2.89
C VAL A 15 -10.05 -9.21 1.78
N ILE A 16 -10.49 -10.44 2.10
CA ILE A 16 -10.79 -11.46 1.08
C ILE A 16 -11.91 -10.98 0.16
N GLU A 17 -13.00 -10.45 0.72
CA GLU A 17 -14.13 -9.90 -0.05
C GLU A 17 -13.67 -8.81 -1.01
N ILE A 18 -12.94 -7.81 -0.49
CA ILE A 18 -12.39 -6.70 -1.26
C ILE A 18 -11.49 -7.21 -2.40
N CYS A 19 -10.61 -8.16 -2.09
CA CYS A 19 -9.68 -8.70 -3.07
C CYS A 19 -10.37 -9.50 -4.18
N ILE A 20 -11.48 -10.18 -3.88
CA ILE A 20 -12.33 -10.82 -4.90
C ILE A 20 -12.92 -9.75 -5.83
N ASN A 21 -13.51 -8.69 -5.28
CA ASN A 21 -14.12 -7.61 -6.05
C ASN A 21 -13.11 -6.90 -6.96
N LEU A 22 -11.91 -6.64 -6.43
CA LEU A 22 -10.85 -5.93 -7.13
C LEU A 22 -10.00 -6.83 -8.04
N LYS A 23 -10.16 -8.16 -7.93
CA LYS A 23 -9.29 -9.16 -8.58
C LYS A 23 -7.81 -8.99 -8.22
N ILE A 24 -7.54 -8.75 -6.93
CA ILE A 24 -6.19 -8.56 -6.38
C ILE A 24 -5.85 -9.76 -5.49
N ASN A 25 -4.57 -10.15 -5.44
CA ASN A 25 -4.13 -11.15 -4.47
C ASN A 25 -4.17 -10.56 -3.04
N PRO A 26 -4.88 -11.16 -2.07
CA PRO A 26 -4.97 -10.64 -0.71
C PRO A 26 -3.63 -10.56 0.02
N ASP A 27 -2.68 -11.45 -0.30
CA ASP A 27 -1.35 -11.39 0.29
C ASP A 27 -0.60 -10.10 -0.14
N PHE A 28 -0.91 -9.56 -1.33
CA PHE A 28 -0.32 -8.31 -1.80
C PHE A 28 -0.90 -7.11 -1.05
N LEU A 29 -2.23 -7.04 -0.91
CA LEU A 29 -2.90 -5.96 -0.17
C LEU A 29 -2.47 -5.93 1.30
N MET A 30 -2.39 -7.10 1.94
CA MET A 30 -1.89 -7.21 3.32
C MET A 30 -0.43 -6.76 3.46
N SER A 31 0.41 -7.09 2.49
CA SER A 31 1.83 -6.71 2.53
C SER A 31 2.03 -5.22 2.30
N CYS A 32 1.20 -4.62 1.45
CA CYS A 32 1.15 -3.17 1.26
C CYS A 32 0.74 -2.47 2.57
N MET A 33 -0.35 -2.91 3.21
CA MET A 33 -0.77 -2.35 4.51
C MET A 33 0.27 -2.56 5.61
N ALA A 34 0.97 -3.70 5.62
CA ALA A 34 2.06 -3.96 6.56
C ALA A 34 3.26 -3.02 6.35
N PHE A 35 3.53 -2.60 5.11
CA PHE A 35 4.55 -1.60 4.83
C PHE A 35 4.10 -0.22 5.32
N GLU A 36 2.92 0.22 4.90
CA GLU A 36 2.37 1.56 5.17
C GLU A 36 2.14 1.85 6.67
N THR A 37 1.76 0.83 7.43
CA THR A 37 1.46 0.96 8.87
C THR A 37 2.62 0.58 9.79
N GLY A 38 3.78 0.22 9.25
CA GLY A 38 4.87 -0.34 10.07
C GLY A 38 4.48 -1.65 10.78
N GLU A 39 3.70 -2.51 10.12
CA GLU A 39 3.19 -3.81 10.63
C GLU A 39 2.15 -3.73 11.75
N THR A 40 1.64 -2.53 12.05
CA THR A 40 0.64 -2.35 13.11
C THR A 40 -0.79 -2.62 12.64
N PHE A 41 -1.06 -2.44 11.34
CA PHE A 41 -2.42 -2.46 10.77
C PHE A 41 -3.38 -1.47 11.43
N SER A 42 -2.86 -0.41 12.08
CA SER A 42 -3.70 0.55 12.78
C SER A 42 -4.33 1.55 11.81
N ALA A 43 -5.63 1.80 11.96
CA ALA A 43 -6.36 2.80 11.17
C ALA A 43 -5.94 4.25 11.50
N SER A 44 -5.37 4.48 12.68
CA SER A 44 -5.02 5.81 13.18
C SER A 44 -3.52 6.11 13.14
N ILE A 45 -2.71 5.20 12.59
CA ILE A 45 -1.26 5.42 12.48
C ILE A 45 -0.97 6.60 11.55
N LYS A 46 -0.36 7.64 12.13
CA LYS A 46 0.01 8.86 11.42
C LYS A 46 1.44 8.74 10.91
N ASN A 47 1.65 9.20 9.69
CA ASN A 47 3.01 9.40 9.19
C ASN A 47 3.75 10.44 10.07
N PRO A 48 4.98 10.19 10.53
CA PRO A 48 5.71 11.12 11.39
C PRO A 48 6.08 12.43 10.68
N VAL A 49 6.14 12.43 9.34
CA VAL A 49 6.60 13.57 8.53
C VAL A 49 5.53 14.11 7.58
N ALA A 50 4.37 13.45 7.45
CA ALA A 50 3.31 13.84 6.52
C ALA A 50 1.91 13.79 7.18
N SER A 51 0.90 14.29 6.47
CA SER A 51 -0.51 14.22 6.91
C SER A 51 -1.17 12.86 6.67
N ALA A 52 -0.42 11.89 6.14
CA ALA A 52 -0.91 10.58 5.75
C ALA A 52 -1.38 9.76 6.97
N ILE A 53 -2.48 9.01 6.81
CA ILE A 53 -3.12 8.27 7.91
C ILE A 53 -3.52 6.83 7.52
N GLY A 54 -3.38 5.91 8.47
CA GLY A 54 -4.05 4.62 8.43
C GLY A 54 -3.44 3.57 7.51
N LEU A 55 -4.28 2.60 7.13
CA LEU A 55 -3.93 1.31 6.53
C LEU A 55 -3.10 1.42 5.25
N ILE A 56 -3.36 2.44 4.43
CA ILE A 56 -2.61 2.70 3.19
C ILE A 56 -2.04 4.13 3.16
N GLN A 57 -1.90 4.76 4.32
CA GLN A 57 -1.40 6.13 4.48
C GLN A 57 -2.13 7.14 3.55
N PHE A 58 -3.45 7.26 3.74
CA PHE A 58 -4.29 8.18 2.97
C PHE A 58 -3.83 9.63 3.17
N LEU A 59 -3.41 10.29 2.09
CA LEU A 59 -3.18 11.73 2.06
C LEU A 59 -4.50 12.50 2.14
N GLU A 60 -4.46 13.76 2.59
CA GLU A 60 -5.66 14.62 2.69
C GLU A 60 -6.42 14.75 1.38
N ILE A 61 -5.72 14.95 0.26
CA ILE A 61 -6.35 15.03 -1.06
C ILE A 61 -7.00 13.71 -1.46
N THR A 62 -6.38 12.57 -1.13
CA THR A 62 -6.93 11.24 -1.38
C THR A 62 -8.19 11.04 -0.54
N ALA A 63 -8.15 11.33 0.76
CA ALA A 63 -9.30 11.25 1.65
C ALA A 63 -10.47 12.12 1.15
N ALA A 64 -10.19 13.34 0.71
CA ALA A 64 -11.19 14.24 0.13
C ALA A 64 -11.81 13.66 -1.15
N SER A 65 -11.00 13.08 -2.04
CA SER A 65 -11.50 12.43 -3.27
C SER A 65 -12.42 11.24 -3.00
N LEU A 66 -12.27 10.60 -1.83
CA LEU A 66 -13.09 9.49 -1.35
C LEU A 66 -14.29 9.96 -0.50
N GLY A 67 -14.55 11.27 -0.44
CA GLY A 67 -15.68 11.84 0.30
C GLY A 67 -15.51 11.83 1.83
N THR A 68 -14.28 11.81 2.32
CA THR A 68 -13.97 11.79 3.76
C THR A 68 -12.81 12.75 4.11
N THR A 69 -12.30 12.66 5.33
CA THR A 69 -11.12 13.41 5.78
C THR A 69 -10.17 12.47 6.51
N THR A 70 -8.89 12.84 6.63
CA THR A 70 -7.90 12.08 7.41
C THR A 70 -8.30 11.96 8.87
N LEU A 71 -8.93 13.01 9.44
CA LEU A 71 -9.48 12.96 10.80
C LEU A 71 -10.61 11.92 10.94
N LYS A 72 -11.53 11.84 9.97
CA LYS A 72 -12.59 10.82 9.99
C LYS A 72 -12.01 9.42 9.83
N LEU A 73 -11.06 9.24 8.91
CA LEU A 73 -10.35 7.98 8.71
C LEU A 73 -9.61 7.54 9.98
N ALA A 74 -8.95 8.45 10.70
CA ALA A 74 -8.24 8.16 11.94
C ALA A 74 -9.15 7.68 13.08
N ASN A 75 -10.44 8.04 13.03
CA ASN A 75 -11.43 7.69 14.05
C ASN A 75 -12.24 6.43 13.70
N MET A 76 -11.95 5.79 12.57
CA MET A 76 -12.54 4.52 12.18
C MET A 76 -11.80 3.35 12.84
N SER A 77 -12.50 2.24 13.02
CA SER A 77 -11.86 0.95 13.20
C SER A 77 -11.09 0.53 11.95
N GLU A 78 -10.18 -0.43 12.10
CA GLU A 78 -9.44 -1.04 11.00
C GLU A 78 -10.38 -1.64 9.95
N VAL A 79 -11.49 -2.26 10.37
CA VAL A 79 -12.46 -2.89 9.46
C VAL A 79 -13.27 -1.83 8.69
N GLU A 80 -13.73 -0.77 9.34
CA GLU A 80 -14.44 0.33 8.66
C GLU A 80 -13.53 1.03 7.64
N GLN A 81 -12.25 1.22 7.98
CA GLN A 81 -11.30 1.87 7.08
C GLN A 81 -11.03 1.03 5.81
N LEU A 82 -11.21 -0.29 5.85
CA LEU A 82 -11.08 -1.16 4.66
C LEU A 82 -12.08 -0.82 3.55
N GLU A 83 -13.25 -0.25 3.86
CA GLU A 83 -14.18 0.23 2.81
C GLU A 83 -13.55 1.34 1.97
N TYR A 84 -12.74 2.20 2.59
CA TYR A 84 -12.02 3.27 1.89
C TYR A 84 -10.80 2.73 1.15
N VAL A 85 -10.19 1.65 1.64
CA VAL A 85 -9.15 0.91 0.91
C VAL A 85 -9.76 0.34 -0.39
N GLU A 86 -10.92 -0.29 -0.33
CA GLU A 86 -11.60 -0.80 -1.53
C GLU A 86 -11.93 0.31 -2.53
N LYS A 87 -12.55 1.41 -2.06
CA LYS A 87 -12.88 2.57 -2.91
C LYS A 87 -11.63 3.15 -3.58
N TYR A 88 -10.52 3.20 -2.86
CA TYR A 88 -9.24 3.69 -3.38
C TYR A 88 -8.70 2.82 -4.51
N PHE A 89 -8.75 1.49 -4.35
CA PHE A 89 -8.21 0.56 -5.35
C PHE A 89 -9.18 0.24 -6.50
N MET A 90 -10.47 0.57 -6.38
CA MET A 90 -11.50 0.31 -7.39
C MET A 90 -11.13 0.73 -8.83
N PRO A 91 -10.50 1.90 -9.10
CA PRO A 91 -10.09 2.28 -10.46
C PRO A 91 -9.03 1.36 -11.10
N TYR A 92 -8.38 0.53 -10.28
CA TYR A 92 -7.32 -0.39 -10.68
C TYR A 92 -7.76 -1.86 -10.68
N ALA A 93 -9.05 -2.12 -10.43
CA ALA A 93 -9.59 -3.48 -10.42
C ALA A 93 -9.25 -4.22 -11.73
N GLY A 94 -8.68 -5.42 -11.59
CA GLY A 94 -8.21 -6.25 -12.70
C GLY A 94 -6.95 -5.76 -13.44
N LYS A 95 -6.26 -4.71 -12.95
CA LYS A 95 -4.99 -4.21 -13.52
C LYS A 95 -3.76 -4.53 -12.68
N ILE A 96 -3.96 -4.96 -11.43
CA ILE A 96 -2.87 -5.24 -10.48
C ILE A 96 -2.57 -6.74 -10.56
N GLU A 97 -1.43 -7.08 -11.17
CA GLU A 97 -1.02 -8.48 -11.38
C GLU A 97 0.15 -8.88 -10.47
N THR A 98 0.97 -7.92 -10.05
CA THR A 98 2.16 -8.18 -9.22
C THR A 98 2.16 -7.41 -7.89
N ILE A 99 3.09 -7.79 -7.00
CA ILE A 99 3.34 -7.07 -5.73
C ILE A 99 3.87 -5.65 -5.98
N GLU A 100 4.54 -5.43 -7.10
CA GLU A 100 4.99 -4.11 -7.52
C GLU A 100 3.81 -3.26 -8.00
N ASP A 101 2.87 -3.83 -8.77
CA ASP A 101 1.70 -3.11 -9.27
C ASP A 101 0.83 -2.54 -8.16
N ILE A 102 0.63 -3.29 -7.07
CA ILE A 102 -0.20 -2.80 -5.96
C ILE A 102 0.45 -1.57 -5.31
N TYR A 103 1.78 -1.54 -5.19
CA TYR A 103 2.47 -0.38 -4.65
C TYR A 103 2.46 0.78 -5.65
N MET A 104 2.52 0.51 -6.95
CA MET A 104 2.39 1.54 -7.99
C MET A 104 1.05 2.24 -7.92
N ALA A 105 -0.04 1.55 -7.56
CA ALA A 105 -1.33 2.20 -7.34
C ALA A 105 -1.28 3.29 -6.26
N ILE A 106 -0.37 3.19 -5.29
CA ILE A 106 -0.15 4.19 -4.23
C ILE A 106 0.80 5.30 -4.67
N ILE A 107 1.99 4.93 -5.17
CA ILE A 107 3.08 5.91 -5.37
C ILE A 107 3.09 6.51 -6.79
N TYR A 108 2.76 5.73 -7.82
CA TYR A 108 2.87 6.15 -9.21
C TYR A 108 1.98 5.31 -10.15
N PRO A 109 0.65 5.57 -10.20
CA PRO A 109 -0.31 4.68 -10.87
C PRO A 109 -0.04 4.44 -12.37
N LYS A 110 0.66 5.36 -13.03
CA LYS A 110 1.06 5.23 -14.45
C LYS A 110 2.04 4.07 -14.71
N ALA A 111 2.68 3.54 -13.67
CA ALA A 111 3.61 2.41 -13.76
C ALA A 111 2.97 1.03 -13.51
N ILE A 112 1.66 0.96 -13.25
CA ILE A 112 0.92 -0.32 -13.20
C ILE A 112 1.05 -1.01 -14.56
N GLY A 113 1.42 -2.30 -14.55
CA GLY A 113 1.66 -3.11 -15.75
C GLY A 113 2.93 -2.78 -16.53
N LYS A 114 3.74 -1.81 -16.08
CA LYS A 114 5.08 -1.55 -16.65
C LYS A 114 6.10 -2.58 -16.14
N SER A 115 7.21 -2.70 -16.86
CA SER A 115 8.35 -3.52 -16.46
C SER A 115 9.00 -3.00 -15.18
N ASN A 116 9.70 -3.88 -14.47
CA ASN A 116 10.33 -3.58 -13.18
C ASN A 116 11.46 -2.55 -13.25
N ASP A 117 12.12 -2.43 -14.41
CA ASP A 117 13.14 -1.43 -14.72
C ASP A 117 12.57 -0.06 -15.13
N TYR A 118 11.24 0.08 -15.19
CA TYR A 118 10.60 1.36 -15.52
C TYR A 118 10.95 2.42 -14.47
N VAL A 119 11.58 3.51 -14.91
CA VAL A 119 11.96 4.63 -14.05
C VAL A 119 10.73 5.46 -13.66
N LEU A 120 10.46 5.54 -12.36
CA LEU A 120 9.38 6.35 -11.80
C LEU A 120 9.81 7.80 -11.66
N PHE A 121 11.00 8.00 -11.07
CA PHE A 121 11.54 9.31 -10.74
C PHE A 121 13.02 9.38 -11.08
N SER A 122 13.45 10.48 -11.69
CA SER A 122 14.85 10.80 -11.92
C SER A 122 15.32 11.87 -10.93
N SER A 123 16.63 11.91 -10.67
CA SER A 123 17.29 12.77 -9.70
C SER A 123 16.93 14.26 -9.76
N SER A 124 16.51 14.77 -10.92
CA SER A 124 16.09 16.16 -11.11
C SER A 124 14.65 16.46 -10.64
N SER A 125 13.86 15.45 -10.27
CA SER A 125 12.45 15.61 -9.91
C SER A 125 12.26 15.79 -8.40
N SER A 126 11.28 16.63 -8.00
CA SER A 126 10.88 16.75 -6.59
C SER A 126 10.41 15.41 -6.01
N SER A 127 9.78 14.56 -6.83
CA SER A 127 9.37 13.21 -6.44
C SER A 127 10.56 12.32 -6.11
N TYR A 128 11.66 12.40 -6.84
CA TYR A 128 12.88 11.69 -6.47
C TYR A 128 13.43 12.20 -5.15
N ILE A 129 13.52 13.51 -4.95
CA ILE A 129 14.04 14.08 -3.69
C ILE A 129 13.23 13.60 -2.48
N ALA A 130 11.89 13.60 -2.59
CA ALA A 130 11.00 13.11 -1.53
C ALA A 130 11.12 11.60 -1.27
N ASN A 131 11.51 10.82 -2.28
CA ASN A 131 11.58 9.36 -2.23
C ASN A 131 13.01 8.82 -2.35
N LYS A 132 14.04 9.65 -2.15
CA LYS A 132 15.44 9.31 -2.41
C LYS A 132 15.91 8.05 -1.67
N GLY A 133 15.31 7.75 -0.51
CA GLY A 133 15.58 6.53 0.23
C GLY A 133 15.16 5.22 -0.46
N LEU A 134 14.46 5.31 -1.60
CA LEU A 134 14.08 4.17 -2.44
C LEU A 134 15.14 3.84 -3.49
N ASP A 135 15.99 4.79 -3.91
CA ASP A 135 17.11 4.53 -4.83
C ASP A 135 18.16 3.69 -4.08
N LYS A 136 18.18 2.38 -4.34
CA LYS A 136 19.01 1.42 -3.59
C LYS A 136 20.43 1.36 -4.13
N ASN A 137 20.60 1.52 -5.44
CA ASN A 137 21.91 1.43 -6.10
C ASN A 137 22.63 2.80 -6.21
N MET A 138 21.94 3.89 -5.84
CA MET A 138 22.41 5.27 -5.86
C MET A 138 22.75 5.78 -7.27
N ASP A 139 22.08 5.28 -8.30
CA ASP A 139 22.31 5.65 -9.70
C ASP A 139 21.59 6.94 -10.13
N GLY A 140 20.79 7.53 -9.24
CA GLY A 140 20.05 8.76 -9.50
C GLY A 140 18.68 8.53 -10.14
N SER A 141 18.19 7.29 -10.16
CA SER A 141 16.85 6.91 -10.60
C SER A 141 16.17 6.04 -9.55
N ILE A 142 14.84 6.08 -9.51
CA ILE A 142 14.04 5.13 -8.73
C ILE A 142 13.21 4.33 -9.72
N THR A 143 13.50 3.04 -9.81
CA THR A 143 12.75 2.10 -10.64
C THR A 143 11.51 1.57 -9.93
N LYS A 144 10.60 0.93 -10.69
CA LYS A 144 9.43 0.24 -10.14
C LYS A 144 9.84 -0.85 -9.15
N GLU A 145 10.88 -1.62 -9.46
CA GLU A 145 11.42 -2.66 -8.57
C GLU A 145 11.90 -2.09 -7.24
N GLU A 146 12.70 -1.03 -7.30
CA GLU A 146 13.26 -0.41 -6.11
C GLU A 146 12.19 0.17 -5.19
N ALA A 147 11.22 0.87 -5.78
CA ALA A 147 10.11 1.43 -5.04
C ALA A 147 9.32 0.35 -4.29
N ALA A 148 9.04 -0.78 -4.94
CA ALA A 148 8.27 -1.87 -4.36
C ALA A 148 9.08 -2.83 -3.48
N ALA A 149 10.40 -2.69 -3.42
CA ALA A 149 11.27 -3.68 -2.77
C ALA A 149 10.91 -3.91 -1.29
N LYS A 150 10.57 -2.85 -0.54
CA LYS A 150 10.16 -3.02 0.86
C LYS A 150 8.79 -3.68 1.02
N VAL A 151 7.88 -3.50 0.06
CA VAL A 151 6.59 -4.20 0.05
C VAL A 151 6.80 -5.69 -0.24
N LYS A 152 7.71 -6.03 -1.15
CA LYS A 152 8.13 -7.42 -1.42
C LYS A 152 8.75 -8.08 -0.18
N GLU A 153 9.62 -7.37 0.54
CA GLU A 153 10.16 -7.84 1.83
C GLU A 153 9.04 -8.11 2.86
N LYS A 154 7.99 -7.28 2.88
CA LYS A 154 6.81 -7.52 3.74
C LYS A 154 6.02 -8.75 3.33
N LEU A 155 5.89 -9.03 2.04
CA LEU A 155 5.25 -10.26 1.55
C LEU A 155 5.99 -11.50 2.02
N GLU A 156 7.30 -11.54 1.81
CA GLU A 156 8.15 -12.65 2.24
C GLU A 156 8.08 -12.88 3.76
N LYS A 157 8.14 -11.79 4.55
CA LYS A 157 8.00 -11.87 6.01
C LYS A 157 6.60 -12.33 6.43
N GLY A 158 5.56 -11.77 5.83
CA GLY A 158 4.15 -12.03 6.14
C GLY A 158 3.74 -13.48 5.90
N LEU A 159 4.41 -14.17 4.97
CA LEU A 159 4.17 -15.58 4.64
C LEU A 159 4.86 -16.58 5.60
N LYS A 160 5.77 -16.12 6.47
CA LYS A 160 6.43 -17.00 7.45
C LYS A 160 5.43 -17.50 8.51
N LYS A 161 5.69 -18.70 9.07
CA LYS A 161 4.82 -19.39 10.06
C LYS A 161 4.36 -18.52 11.24
N GLY A 162 5.18 -17.56 11.66
CA GLY A 162 4.86 -16.63 12.76
C GLY A 162 3.83 -15.55 12.41
N TYR A 163 3.65 -15.23 11.12
CA TYR A 163 2.80 -14.12 10.66
C TYR A 163 1.63 -14.59 9.78
N LYS A 164 1.82 -15.67 9.02
CA LYS A 164 0.80 -16.25 8.16
C LYS A 164 -0.34 -16.85 8.99
N GLY A 165 -1.58 -16.53 8.65
CA GLY A 165 -2.80 -17.04 9.29
C GLY A 165 -4.08 -16.56 8.62
#